data_AF-A0A1V5KZC6-F1
#
_entry.id   AF-A0A1V5KZC6-F1
#
_cell.length_a   1.000
_cell.length_b   1.000
_cell.length_c   1.000
_cell.angle_alpha   90.00
_cell.angle_beta   90.00
_cell.angle_gamma   90.00
#
_symmetry.space_group_name_H-M   'P 1'
#
loop_
_entity.id
_entity.type
_entity.pdbx_description
1 polymer ?
#
loop_
_entity_poly.entity_id
_entity_poly.type
_entity_poly.pdbx_seq_one_letter_code
_entity_poly.pdbx_strand_id
1 'polypeptide(L)' 'MVISLETAGRQALEFGHSFHREVAYLTVHGVLHLLGYQHQEEEERRRMRQKEEEILTLLNLPSQGSR' A
#
# COMPACT_ATOMS: atom_id res chain seq x y z
N MET A 1 -12.82 0.89 6.69
CA MET A 1 -11.94 1.32 5.59
C MET A 1 -12.80 1.97 4.51
N VAL A 2 -12.35 3.10 3.97
CA VAL A 2 -12.97 3.80 2.84
C VAL A 2 -11.82 4.30 1.95
N ILE A 3 -11.96 4.21 0.64
CA ILE A 3 -10.91 4.63 -0.32
C ILE A 3 -11.50 5.67 -1.26
N SER A 4 -10.84 6.82 -1.37
CA SER A 4 -11.15 7.84 -2.39
C SER A 4 -10.41 7.50 -3.67
N LEU A 5 -11.14 7.14 -4.72
CA LEU A 5 -10.55 6.83 -6.03
C LEU A 5 -9.94 8.06 -6.70
N GLU A 6 -10.48 9.25 -6.43
CA GLU A 6 -9.90 10.51 -6.91
C GLU A 6 -8.51 10.75 -6.29
N THR A 7 -8.40 10.55 -4.97
CA THR A 7 -7.12 10.69 -4.26
C THR A 7 -6.12 9.62 -4.71
N ALA A 8 -6.55 8.37 -4.85
CA ALA A 8 -5.71 7.29 -5.36
C ALA A 8 -5.20 7.57 -6.78
N GLY A 9 -6.03 8.19 -7.63
CA GLY A 9 -5.63 8.65 -8.96
C GLY A 9 -4.50 9.69 -8.91
N ARG A 10 -4.60 10.69 -8.02
CA ARG A 10 -3.54 11.68 -7.82
C ARG A 10 -2.25 11.06 -7.29
N GLN A 11 -2.36 10.19 -6.28
CA GLN A 11 -1.21 9.52 -5.66
C GLN A 11 -0.48 8.60 -6.64
N ALA A 12 -1.22 7.86 -7.47
CA ALA A 12 -0.61 7.01 -8.50
C ALA A 12 0.27 7.81 -9.47
N LEU A 13 -0.18 9.01 -9.86
CA LEU A 13 0.59 9.93 -10.70
C LEU A 13 1.81 10.49 -9.95
N GLU A 14 1.63 10.94 -8.71
CA GLU A 14 2.69 11.51 -7.87
C GLU A 14 3.81 10.51 -7.58
N PHE A 15 3.45 9.26 -7.27
CA PHE A 15 4.39 8.19 -6.96
C PHE A 15 4.85 7.38 -8.17
N GLY A 16 4.39 7.73 -9.38
CA GLY A 16 4.87 7.14 -10.63
C GLY A 16 4.52 5.66 -10.81
N HIS A 17 3.39 5.19 -10.27
CA HIS A 17 2.94 3.80 -10.42
C HIS A 17 1.50 3.72 -10.97
N SER A 18 1.03 2.50 -11.26
CA SER A 18 -0.31 2.33 -11.85
C SER A 18 -1.42 2.64 -10.85
N PHE A 19 -2.53 3.20 -11.34
CA PHE A 19 -3.73 3.40 -10.53
C PHE A 19 -4.20 2.12 -9.83
N HIS A 20 -4.13 0.99 -10.52
CA HIS A 20 -4.48 -0.32 -9.96
C HIS A 20 -3.57 -0.70 -8.79
N ARG A 21 -2.26 -0.40 -8.88
CA ARG A 21 -1.33 -0.62 -7.77
C ARG A 21 -1.68 0.26 -6.58
N GLU A 22 -2.00 1.54 -6.79
CA GLU A 22 -2.31 2.44 -5.67
C GLU A 22 -3.60 2.03 -4.95
N VAL A 23 -4.64 1.69 -5.69
CA VAL A 23 -5.89 1.19 -5.11
C VAL A 23 -5.65 -0.12 -4.35
N ALA A 24 -4.85 -1.04 -4.90
CA ALA A 24 -4.48 -2.26 -4.22
C ALA A 24 -3.67 -1.99 -2.94
N TYR A 25 -2.69 -1.08 -3.00
CA TYR A 25 -1.90 -0.67 -1.85
C TYR A 25 -2.78 -0.11 -0.73
N LEU A 26 -3.64 0.87 -1.02
CA LEU A 26 -4.55 1.47 -0.05
C LEU A 26 -5.54 0.43 0.54
N THR A 27 -5.96 -0.54 -0.27
CA THR A 27 -6.82 -1.65 0.18
C THR A 27 -6.07 -2.55 1.16
N VAL A 28 -4.86 -3.00 0.80
CA VAL A 28 -4.03 -3.86 1.66
C VAL A 28 -3.67 -3.13 2.94
N HIS A 29 -3.24 -1.88 2.84
CA HIS A 29 -2.90 -1.01 3.96
C HIS A 29 -4.07 -0.87 4.95
N GLY A 30 -5.26 -0.52 4.44
CA GLY A 30 -6.45 -0.38 5.29
C GLY A 30 -6.91 -1.71 5.90
N VAL A 31 -6.77 -2.84 5.19
CA VAL A 31 -7.06 -4.18 5.75
C VAL A 31 -6.07 -4.53 6.86
N LEU A 32 -4.77 -4.28 6.67
CA LEU A 32 -3.76 -4.55 7.69
C LEU A 32 -4.01 -3.73 8.96
N HIS A 33 -4.42 -2.47 8.83
CA HIS A 33 -4.85 -1.68 9.98
C HIS A 33 -6.04 -2.28 10.72
N LEU A 34 -7.05 -2.81 10.00
CA LEU A 34 -8.19 -3.49 10.63
C LEU A 34 -7.77 -4.80 11.32
N LEU A 35 -6.70 -5.43 10.87
CA LEU A 35 -6.11 -6.61 11.49
C LEU A 35 -5.16 -6.28 12.66
N GLY A 36 -5.03 -5.01 13.03
CA GLY A 36 -4.23 -4.56 14.17
C GLY A 36 -2.77 -4.24 13.85
N TYR A 37 -2.37 -4.24 12.57
CA TYR A 37 -1.06 -3.71 12.19
C TYR A 37 -1.04 -2.20 12.38
N GLN A 38 0.06 -1.70 12.95
CA GLN A 38 0.31 -0.28 13.15
C GLN A 38 1.65 0.08 12.52
N HIS A 39 1.89 1.38 12.35
CA HIS A 39 3.15 1.88 11.80
C HIS A 39 3.66 3.09 12.61
N GLN A 40 3.32 3.17 13.90
CA GLN A 40 3.71 4.27 14.78
C GLN A 40 5.19 4.15 15.16
N GLU A 41 5.62 2.94 15.49
CA GLU A 41 7.02 2.65 15.77
C GLU A 41 7.76 2.14 14.52
N GLU A 42 9.08 2.33 14.50
CA GLU A 42 9.91 1.94 13.36
C GLU A 42 9.84 0.44 13.06
N GLU A 43 9.82 -0.40 14.10
CA GLU A 43 9.76 -1.85 13.94
C GLU A 43 8.40 -2.29 13.39
N GLU A 44 7.31 -1.76 13.93
CA GLU A 44 5.95 -2.04 13.47
C GLU A 44 5.78 -1.62 12.01
N ARG A 45 6.24 -0.41 11.68
CA ARG A 45 6.24 0.11 10.31
C ARG A 45 7.03 -0.79 9.36
N ARG A 46 8.17 -1.35 9.79
CA ARG A 46 8.95 -2.29 8.98
C ARG A 46 8.16 -3.59 8.74
N ARG A 47 7.53 -4.14 9.79
CA ARG A 47 6.70 -5.36 9.71
C ARG A 47 5.49 -5.14 8.80
N MET A 48 4.80 -4.02 8.95
CA MET A 48 3.65 -3.66 8.12
C MET A 48 4.05 -3.51 6.65
N ARG A 49 5.11 -2.75 6.35
CA ARG A 49 5.61 -2.60 4.97
C ARG A 49 6.03 -3.92 4.33
N GLN A 50 6.70 -4.78 5.10
CA GLN A 50 7.04 -6.11 4.61
C GLN A 50 5.78 -6.90 4.23
N LYS A 51 4.72 -6.81 5.05
CA LYS A 51 3.46 -7.51 4.78
C LYS A 51 2.70 -6.92 3.59
N GLU A 52 2.71 -5.60 3.45
CA GLU A 52 2.14 -4.90 2.29
C GLU A 52 2.79 -5.39 0.98
N GLU A 53 4.13 -5.42 0.92
CA GLU A 53 4.86 -5.85 -0.26
C GLU A 53 4.71 -7.35 -0.56
N GLU A 54 4.65 -8.21 0.46
CA GLU A 54 4.35 -9.64 0.31
C GLU A 54 2.99 -9.83 -0.40
N ILE A 55 1.95 -9.15 0.09
CA ILE A 55 0.59 -9.27 -0.46
C ILE A 55 0.51 -8.66 -1.86
N LEU A 56 1.09 -7.49 -2.07
CA LEU A 56 1.12 -6.84 -3.39
C LEU A 56 1.86 -7.67 -4.43
N THR A 57 2.94 -8.35 -4.05
CA THR A 57 3.65 -9.28 -4.92
C THR A 57 2.77 -10.47 -5.31
N LEU A 58 2.01 -11.04 -4.37
CA LEU A 58 1.03 -12.10 -4.65
C LEU A 58 -0.08 -11.65 -5.62
N LEU A 59 -0.43 -10.37 -5.58
CA LEU A 59 -1.39 -9.75 -6.50
C LEU A 59 -0.77 -9.35 -7.85
N ASN A 60 0.51 -9.66 -8.10
CA ASN A 60 1.28 -9.26 -9.28
C ASN A 60 1.40 -7.73 -9.43
N LEU A 61 1.45 -7.00 -8.32
CA LEU A 61 1.59 -5.55 -8.24
C LEU A 61 2.79 -5.11 -7.36
N PRO A 62 4.01 -5.64 -7.59
CA PRO A 62 5.17 -5.35 -6.75
C PRO A 62 5.51 -3.85 -6.73
N SER A 63 6.25 -3.39 -5.72
CA SER A 63 6.89 -2.07 -5.78
C SER A 63 7.78 -1.97 -7.02
N GLN A 64 7.43 -1.02 -7.89
CA GLN A 64 8.34 -0.54 -8.92
C GLN A 64 9.31 0.39 -8.18
N GLY A 65 10.47 -0.13 -7.79
CA GLY A 65 11.43 0.62 -7.00
C GLY A 65 11.67 2.01 -7.58
N SER A 66 11.57 3.05 -6.75
CA SER A 66 12.18 4.34 -7.06
C SER A 66 13.66 4.06 -7.31
N ARG A 67 14.11 4.29 -8.55
CA ARG A 67 15.50 4.70 -8.74
C ARG A 67 15.70 6.09 -8.17
#